data_AF-A0A101Q9V1-F1
#
_entry.id   AF-A0A101Q9V1-F1
#
_cell.length_a   1.000
_cell.length_b   1.000
_cell.length_c   1.000
_cell.angle_alpha   90.00
_cell.angle_beta   90.00
_cell.angle_gamma   90.00
#
_symmetry.space_group_name_H-M   'P 1'
#
loop_
_entity.id
_entity.type
_entity.pdbx_description
1 polymer ?
#
loop_
_entity_poly.entity_id
_entity_poly.type
_entity_poly.pdbx_seq_one_letter_code
_entity_poly.pdbx_strand_id
1 'polypeptide(L)'
;MTDRSAQRTPNRQLAALIAEAGFSNAGLARRVDQLGLEHGLDLRYDKTSVTRWLRGQQPRGTTPALIAEVFTRRLGRRLTAQDLGLDACAPVYAGLEFAATPEEAVDIVSGLWRKDSGSHAELRKIAFTPAGLVVPSRDWLIGKADDRVAREPAPRVPPQGRPGAARAPQPGPLVPPRLRTPAERAPGHRVTGGDIAALHSVGELFRTLDDRFGGGHARQALVRYLEHECEPMLRGSYDEQTGRRLFAAAADLTRLAGWTSYDIAAHGLAQRYFVQALRLAQAAGDRAYGSYVLVTMSRQAVYLGHGREAVQLARVAQQGVGTGAPPVVQALLHASEARAHGVLGEVRACTAALVRAERALEAARPGDEAPYWAAFFDEAQLADEFGHCHRDLQQFRAAAQHAERSLQLRAPAYARSRLFCRVVLATARLGLGELDQACAIAAEAAGQAAEMRSARAVEYVKEFERRLEPYRDAAPVRVYREKVAALG
;
A
#
# COMPACT_ATOMS: atom_id res chain seq x y z
N MET A 1 -43.24 -13.56 16.53
CA MET A 1 -43.22 -14.11 15.16
C MET A 1 -41.84 -14.68 14.90
N THR A 2 -41.77 -15.99 14.75
CA THR A 2 -40.55 -16.79 14.53
C THR A 2 -39.90 -16.41 13.19
N ASP A 3 -38.66 -15.94 13.26
CA ASP A 3 -37.82 -15.65 12.11
C ASP A 3 -37.54 -16.96 11.33
N ARG A 4 -38.12 -17.07 10.13
CA ARG A 4 -37.92 -18.22 9.23
C ARG A 4 -36.46 -18.18 8.79
N SER A 5 -35.62 -19.01 9.39
CA SER A 5 -34.26 -19.26 8.90
C SER A 5 -34.32 -19.60 7.42
N ALA A 6 -33.79 -18.74 6.56
CA ALA A 6 -33.64 -19.01 5.14
C ALA A 6 -33.00 -20.40 4.96
N GLN A 7 -33.69 -21.33 4.30
CA GLN A 7 -33.19 -22.67 4.03
C GLN A 7 -31.88 -22.54 3.24
N ARG A 8 -30.75 -22.82 3.89
CA ARG A 8 -29.43 -22.76 3.25
C ARG A 8 -29.26 -24.01 2.38
N THR A 9 -29.06 -23.79 1.07
CA THR A 9 -28.81 -24.87 0.12
C THR A 9 -27.47 -25.55 0.41
N PRO A 10 -27.40 -26.88 0.54
CA PRO A 10 -26.14 -27.59 0.73
C PRO A 10 -25.15 -27.32 -0.40
N ASN A 11 -23.88 -27.07 -0.05
CA ASN A 11 -22.82 -26.80 -1.02
C ASN A 11 -22.29 -28.12 -1.61
N ARG A 12 -22.89 -28.55 -2.72
CA ARG A 12 -22.52 -29.79 -3.43
C ARG A 12 -21.17 -29.70 -4.14
N GLN A 13 -20.76 -28.51 -4.57
CA GLN A 13 -19.48 -28.29 -5.26
C GLN A 13 -18.30 -28.51 -4.30
N LEU A 14 -18.36 -27.92 -3.11
CA LEU A 14 -17.37 -28.16 -2.05
C LEU A 14 -17.32 -29.63 -1.64
N ALA A 15 -18.49 -30.29 -1.52
CA ALA A 15 -18.55 -31.72 -1.18
C ALA A 15 -17.84 -32.60 -2.21
N ALA A 16 -18.04 -32.34 -3.50
CA ALA A 16 -17.40 -33.06 -4.59
C ALA A 16 -15.87 -32.88 -4.57
N LEU A 17 -15.40 -31.63 -4.39
CA LEU A 17 -13.97 -31.34 -4.34
C LEU A 17 -13.29 -31.94 -3.10
N ILE A 18 -13.95 -31.96 -1.94
CA ILE A 18 -13.44 -32.65 -0.73
C ILE A 18 -13.19 -34.14 -1.03
N ALA A 19 -14.14 -34.79 -1.70
CA ALA A 19 -14.02 -36.20 -2.07
C ALA A 19 -12.88 -36.42 -3.09
N GLU A 20 -12.81 -35.60 -4.14
CA GLU A 20 -11.75 -35.66 -5.17
C GLU A 20 -10.35 -35.47 -4.57
N ALA A 21 -10.18 -34.48 -3.68
CA ALA A 21 -8.91 -34.17 -3.03
C ALA A 21 -8.49 -35.19 -1.96
N GLY A 22 -9.41 -36.08 -1.55
CA GLY A 22 -9.22 -37.04 -0.46
C GLY A 22 -9.08 -36.36 0.91
N PHE A 23 -9.75 -35.23 1.13
CA PHE A 23 -9.71 -34.55 2.42
C PHE A 23 -10.77 -35.07 3.39
N SER A 24 -10.40 -35.20 4.66
CA SER A 24 -11.39 -35.24 5.74
C SER A 24 -11.76 -33.81 6.15
N ASN A 25 -12.93 -33.59 6.74
CA ASN A 25 -13.34 -32.25 7.20
C ASN A 25 -12.32 -31.64 8.18
N ALA A 26 -11.78 -32.44 9.11
CA ALA A 26 -10.71 -31.99 10.01
C ALA A 26 -9.38 -31.76 9.28
N GLY A 27 -9.09 -32.53 8.23
CA GLY A 27 -7.90 -32.38 7.40
C GLY A 27 -7.93 -31.13 6.52
N LEU A 28 -9.10 -30.75 6.01
CA LEU A 28 -9.30 -29.49 5.29
C LEU A 28 -9.16 -28.31 6.25
N ALA A 29 -9.85 -28.33 7.40
CA ALA A 29 -9.79 -27.26 8.39
C ALA A 29 -8.34 -26.94 8.82
N ARG A 30 -7.56 -27.97 9.17
CA ARG A 30 -6.15 -27.81 9.54
C ARG A 30 -5.30 -27.19 8.43
N ARG A 31 -5.54 -27.54 7.17
CA ARG A 31 -4.80 -26.98 6.03
C ARG A 31 -5.20 -25.53 5.76
N VAL A 32 -6.47 -25.19 5.94
CA VAL A 32 -6.95 -23.80 5.84
C VAL A 32 -6.35 -22.96 6.97
N ASP A 33 -6.27 -23.48 8.19
CA ASP A 33 -5.64 -22.77 9.31
C ASP A 33 -4.13 -22.64 9.12
N GLN A 34 -3.46 -23.70 8.66
CA GLN A 34 -2.02 -23.67 8.34
C GLN A 34 -1.74 -22.64 7.24
N LEU A 35 -2.54 -22.64 6.17
CA LEU A 35 -2.41 -21.65 5.11
C LEU A 35 -2.78 -20.25 5.63
N GLY A 36 -3.79 -20.12 6.48
CA GLY A 36 -4.09 -18.88 7.18
C GLY A 36 -2.86 -18.34 7.89
N LEU A 37 -2.16 -19.20 8.63
CA LEU A 37 -0.96 -18.85 9.38
C LEU A 37 0.21 -18.46 8.46
N GLU A 38 0.43 -19.17 7.35
CA GLU A 38 1.38 -18.78 6.28
C GLU A 38 1.07 -17.38 5.71
N HIS A 39 -0.22 -17.02 5.72
CA HIS A 39 -0.73 -15.74 5.26
C HIS A 39 -0.98 -14.73 6.40
N GLY A 40 -0.46 -14.99 7.62
CA GLY A 40 -0.52 -14.07 8.75
C GLY A 40 -1.90 -13.92 9.40
N LEU A 41 -2.81 -14.86 9.16
CA LEU A 41 -4.16 -14.89 9.70
C LEU A 41 -4.23 -15.88 10.87
N ASP A 42 -4.66 -15.44 12.05
CA ASP A 42 -5.01 -16.33 13.17
C ASP A 42 -6.41 -16.92 12.93
N LEU A 43 -6.45 -18.03 12.19
CA LEU A 43 -7.67 -18.80 11.91
C LEU A 43 -7.72 -20.01 12.84
N ARG A 44 -8.94 -20.34 13.28
CA ARG A 44 -9.22 -21.47 14.19
C ARG A 44 -10.40 -22.28 13.70
N TYR A 45 -10.31 -22.77 12.48
CA TYR A 45 -11.36 -23.60 11.90
C TYR A 45 -11.21 -25.06 12.33
N ASP A 46 -12.36 -25.71 12.48
CA ASP A 46 -12.44 -27.11 12.88
C ASP A 46 -13.32 -27.90 11.91
N LYS A 47 -13.48 -29.20 12.18
CA LYS A 47 -14.39 -30.07 11.39
C LYS A 47 -15.83 -29.53 11.34
N THR A 48 -16.26 -28.84 12.40
CA THR A 48 -17.61 -28.28 12.54
C THR A 48 -17.79 -27.10 11.58
N SER A 49 -16.75 -26.29 11.42
CA SER A 49 -16.70 -25.15 10.50
C SER A 49 -16.86 -25.63 9.06
N VAL A 50 -16.12 -26.66 8.64
CA VAL A 50 -16.25 -27.30 7.32
C VAL A 50 -17.65 -27.90 7.13
N THR A 51 -18.19 -28.53 8.17
CA THR A 51 -19.56 -29.08 8.12
C THR A 51 -20.60 -27.98 7.92
N ARG A 52 -20.41 -26.79 8.51
CA ARG A 52 -21.27 -25.63 8.29
C ARG A 52 -21.15 -25.10 6.85
N TRP A 53 -19.95 -25.08 6.28
CA TRP A 53 -19.75 -24.69 4.87
C TRP A 53 -20.45 -25.63 3.90
N LEU A 54 -20.37 -26.95 4.15
CA LEU A 54 -21.11 -27.96 3.39
C LEU A 54 -22.64 -27.80 3.50
N ARG A 55 -23.13 -27.27 4.63
CA ARG A 55 -24.56 -26.91 4.82
C ARG A 55 -24.92 -25.54 4.24
N GLY A 56 -24.05 -24.92 3.45
CA GLY A 56 -24.31 -23.65 2.75
C GLY A 56 -24.00 -22.40 3.57
N GLN A 57 -23.32 -22.50 4.71
CA GLN A 57 -22.80 -21.31 5.39
C GLN A 57 -21.58 -20.77 4.65
N GLN A 58 -21.63 -19.51 4.20
CA GLN A 58 -20.48 -18.88 3.57
C GLN A 58 -19.40 -18.52 4.61
N PRO A 59 -18.14 -18.96 4.42
CA PRO A 59 -17.02 -18.47 5.21
C PRO A 59 -16.77 -17.00 4.88
N ARG A 60 -16.34 -16.22 5.88
CA ARG A 60 -16.17 -14.77 5.75
C ARG A 60 -14.75 -14.37 5.41
N GLY A 61 -14.60 -13.16 4.89
CA GLY A 61 -13.32 -12.52 4.62
C GLY A 61 -12.55 -13.26 3.53
N THR A 62 -11.30 -13.60 3.84
CA THR A 62 -10.32 -14.17 2.90
C THR A 62 -10.38 -15.70 2.85
N THR A 63 -11.12 -16.30 3.78
CA THR A 63 -11.25 -17.74 3.94
C THR A 63 -11.70 -18.47 2.66
N PRO A 64 -12.67 -17.97 1.86
CA PRO A 64 -13.03 -18.64 0.60
C PRO A 64 -11.84 -18.80 -0.37
N ALA A 65 -10.97 -17.79 -0.47
CA ALA A 65 -9.76 -17.85 -1.30
C ALA A 65 -8.72 -18.84 -0.74
N LEU A 66 -8.54 -18.90 0.58
CA LEU A 66 -7.65 -19.87 1.22
C LEU A 66 -8.13 -21.30 1.00
N ILE A 67 -9.43 -21.55 1.10
CA ILE A 67 -10.00 -22.86 0.80
C ILE A 67 -9.69 -23.21 -0.67
N ALA A 68 -9.95 -22.30 -1.62
CA ALA A 68 -9.65 -22.53 -3.04
C ALA A 68 -8.16 -22.83 -3.29
N GLU A 69 -7.26 -22.12 -2.60
CA GLU A 69 -5.81 -22.32 -2.67
C GLU A 69 -5.39 -23.69 -2.12
N VAL A 70 -5.97 -24.14 -1.01
CA VAL A 70 -5.72 -25.49 -0.45
C VAL A 70 -6.08 -26.58 -1.47
N PHE A 71 -7.20 -26.43 -2.17
CA PHE A 71 -7.58 -27.37 -3.24
C PHE A 71 -6.69 -27.24 -4.48
N THR A 72 -6.32 -26.02 -4.86
CA THR A 72 -5.41 -25.75 -5.98
C THR A 72 -4.08 -26.45 -5.78
N ARG A 73 -3.45 -26.29 -4.60
CA ARG A 73 -2.19 -26.97 -4.24
C ARG A 73 -2.32 -28.48 -4.24
N ARG A 74 -3.48 -29.01 -3.81
CA ARG A 74 -3.71 -30.45 -3.69
C ARG A 74 -4.00 -31.14 -5.02
N LEU A 75 -4.77 -30.51 -5.89
CA LEU A 75 -5.26 -31.07 -7.14
C LEU A 75 -4.40 -30.68 -8.36
N GLY A 76 -3.47 -29.73 -8.21
CA GLY A 76 -2.57 -29.32 -9.29
C GLY A 76 -3.25 -28.53 -10.42
N ARG A 77 -4.49 -28.04 -10.19
CA ARG A 77 -5.23 -27.19 -11.12
C ARG A 77 -5.78 -25.96 -10.40
N ARG A 78 -5.81 -24.82 -11.09
CA ARG A 78 -6.29 -23.56 -10.52
C ARG A 78 -7.79 -23.64 -10.23
N LEU A 79 -8.17 -23.40 -8.97
CA LEU A 79 -9.55 -23.32 -8.51
C LEU A 79 -9.81 -21.98 -7.83
N THR A 80 -10.98 -21.41 -8.09
CA THR A 80 -11.48 -20.16 -7.51
C THR A 80 -12.51 -20.45 -6.42
N ALA A 81 -12.80 -19.50 -5.53
CA ALA A 81 -13.84 -19.66 -4.52
C ALA A 81 -15.21 -20.02 -5.13
N GLN A 82 -15.50 -19.52 -6.33
CA GLN A 82 -16.73 -19.82 -7.06
C GLN A 82 -16.77 -21.26 -7.56
N ASP A 83 -15.64 -21.85 -7.96
CA ASP A 83 -15.57 -23.28 -8.34
C ASP A 83 -15.91 -24.20 -7.16
N LEU A 84 -15.76 -23.70 -5.93
CA LEU A 84 -16.11 -24.40 -4.68
C LEU A 84 -17.53 -24.07 -4.20
N GLY A 85 -18.31 -23.26 -4.92
CA GLY A 85 -19.64 -22.81 -4.50
C GLY A 85 -19.61 -21.82 -3.34
N LEU A 86 -18.50 -21.12 -3.16
CA LEU A 86 -18.31 -20.11 -2.13
C LEU A 86 -18.43 -18.69 -2.71
N ASP A 87 -18.67 -17.71 -1.84
CA ASP A 87 -18.74 -16.31 -2.23
C ASP A 87 -17.47 -15.86 -2.97
N ALA A 88 -17.67 -15.14 -4.07
CA ALA A 88 -16.58 -14.66 -4.89
C ALA A 88 -15.68 -13.71 -4.10
N CYS A 89 -14.38 -13.99 -4.11
CA CYS A 89 -13.36 -13.12 -3.56
C CYS A 89 -12.11 -13.18 -4.45
N ALA A 90 -11.31 -12.11 -4.44
CA ALA A 90 -10.06 -12.09 -5.19
C ALA A 90 -9.13 -13.25 -4.75
N PRO A 91 -8.45 -13.94 -5.68
CA PRO A 91 -7.44 -14.92 -5.32
C PRO A 91 -6.38 -14.31 -4.39
N VAL A 92 -5.84 -15.12 -3.48
CA VAL A 92 -4.94 -14.65 -2.42
C VAL A 92 -3.72 -13.91 -3.00
N TYR A 93 -3.20 -14.40 -4.13
CA TYR A 93 -2.02 -13.87 -4.81
C TYR A 93 -2.30 -12.98 -6.03
N ALA A 94 -3.56 -12.80 -6.45
CA ALA A 94 -3.84 -11.98 -7.63
C ALA A 94 -3.40 -10.53 -7.41
N GLY A 95 -2.57 -9.98 -8.30
CA GLY A 95 -1.94 -8.67 -8.19
C GLY A 95 -0.70 -8.63 -7.30
N LEU A 96 -0.27 -9.78 -6.76
CA LEU A 96 1.00 -9.96 -6.05
C LEU A 96 2.05 -10.63 -6.94
N GLU A 97 1.71 -10.95 -8.19
CA GLU A 97 2.67 -11.43 -9.17
C GLU A 97 3.69 -10.33 -9.50
N PHE A 98 4.97 -10.69 -9.52
CA PHE A 98 6.04 -9.85 -10.00
C PHE A 98 6.29 -10.17 -11.47
N ALA A 99 5.74 -9.35 -12.36
CA ALA A 99 5.71 -9.62 -13.80
C ALA A 99 7.10 -9.88 -14.40
N ALA A 100 7.18 -10.74 -15.40
CA ALA A 100 8.43 -11.00 -16.11
C ALA A 100 8.81 -9.85 -17.04
N THR A 101 7.83 -9.22 -17.71
CA THR A 101 8.07 -8.13 -18.67
C THR A 101 7.34 -6.83 -18.31
N PRO A 102 7.76 -5.67 -18.85
CA PRO A 102 7.08 -4.40 -18.65
C PRO A 102 5.63 -4.42 -19.16
N GLU A 103 5.34 -5.11 -20.27
CA GLU A 103 3.99 -5.21 -20.83
C GLU A 103 3.05 -5.97 -19.89
N GLU A 104 3.51 -7.10 -19.34
CA GLU A 104 2.75 -7.86 -18.36
C GLU A 104 2.52 -7.02 -17.08
N ALA A 105 3.53 -6.24 -16.64
CA ALA A 105 3.37 -5.33 -15.52
C ALA A 105 2.27 -4.28 -15.78
N VAL A 106 2.23 -3.72 -16.98
CA VAL A 106 1.17 -2.78 -17.41
C VAL A 106 -0.19 -3.47 -17.41
N ASP A 107 -0.30 -4.69 -17.93
CA ASP A 107 -1.57 -5.43 -17.95
C ASP A 107 -2.09 -5.74 -16.54
N ILE A 108 -1.22 -6.16 -15.61
CA ILE A 108 -1.59 -6.43 -14.21
C ILE A 108 -2.03 -5.15 -13.51
N VAL A 109 -1.22 -4.08 -13.57
CA VAL A 109 -1.50 -2.84 -12.83
C VAL A 109 -2.75 -2.12 -13.37
N SER A 110 -2.93 -2.09 -14.68
CA SER A 110 -4.16 -1.57 -15.31
C SER A 110 -5.39 -2.40 -14.90
N GLY A 111 -5.23 -3.72 -14.81
CA GLY A 111 -6.26 -4.61 -14.29
C GLY A 111 -6.63 -4.30 -12.83
N LEU A 112 -5.66 -3.92 -12.00
CA LEU A 112 -5.90 -3.48 -10.63
C LEU A 112 -6.66 -2.16 -10.58
N TRP A 113 -6.24 -1.14 -11.36
CA TRP A 113 -6.91 0.17 -11.39
C TRP A 113 -8.39 0.06 -11.78
N ARG A 114 -8.69 -0.68 -12.86
CA ARG A 114 -10.08 -0.91 -13.30
C ARG A 114 -10.95 -1.65 -12.27
N LYS A 115 -10.35 -2.59 -11.53
CA LYS A 115 -11.06 -3.40 -10.53
C LYS A 115 -11.14 -2.74 -9.16
N ASP A 116 -10.48 -1.60 -8.97
CA ASP A 116 -10.53 -0.79 -7.76
C ASP A 116 -11.81 0.05 -7.72
N SER A 117 -12.92 -0.66 -7.86
CA SER A 117 -14.28 -0.16 -7.78
C SER A 117 -14.92 -0.77 -6.53
N GLY A 118 -15.29 0.06 -5.55
CA GLY A 118 -15.94 -0.44 -4.35
C GLY A 118 -15.96 0.55 -3.20
N SER A 119 -16.79 0.27 -2.20
CA SER A 119 -16.77 1.02 -0.94
C SER A 119 -15.49 0.67 -0.16
N HIS A 120 -15.06 1.55 0.74
CA HIS A 120 -13.92 1.25 1.62
C HIS A 120 -14.10 -0.06 2.41
N ALA A 121 -15.34 -0.42 2.76
CA ALA A 121 -15.64 -1.66 3.47
C ALA A 121 -15.35 -2.90 2.61
N GLU A 122 -15.62 -2.86 1.30
CA GLU A 122 -15.29 -3.96 0.39
C GLU A 122 -13.78 -4.07 0.14
N LEU A 123 -13.10 -2.94 -0.07
CA LEU A 123 -11.66 -2.92 -0.30
C LEU A 123 -10.87 -3.47 0.90
N ARG A 124 -11.37 -3.24 2.13
CA ARG A 124 -10.80 -3.80 3.37
C ARG A 124 -10.88 -5.32 3.48
N LYS A 125 -11.73 -5.98 2.69
CA LYS A 125 -11.84 -7.46 2.70
C LYS A 125 -10.72 -8.13 1.90
N ILE A 126 -9.97 -7.37 1.10
CA ILE A 126 -8.85 -7.91 0.32
C ILE A 126 -7.74 -8.33 1.28
N ALA A 127 -7.36 -9.61 1.22
CA ALA A 127 -6.37 -10.22 2.09
C ALA A 127 -5.00 -9.56 1.96
N PHE A 128 -4.42 -9.17 3.10
CA PHE A 128 -2.98 -9.01 3.24
C PHE A 128 -2.33 -10.37 3.45
N THR A 129 -1.08 -10.55 3.01
CA THR A 129 -0.33 -11.80 3.18
C THR A 129 1.15 -11.50 3.39
N PRO A 130 1.75 -11.81 4.56
CA PRO A 130 3.19 -11.60 4.80
C PRO A 130 4.08 -12.28 3.75
N ALA A 131 3.75 -13.51 3.34
CA ALA A 131 4.47 -14.22 2.29
C ALA A 131 4.52 -13.46 0.94
N GLY A 132 3.53 -12.61 0.66
CA GLY A 132 3.44 -11.78 -0.54
C GLY A 132 4.42 -10.61 -0.55
N LEU A 133 5.17 -10.39 0.55
CA LEU A 133 6.25 -9.40 0.63
C LEU A 133 7.62 -9.99 0.21
N VAL A 134 7.79 -11.31 0.34
CA VAL A 134 9.11 -11.96 0.24
C VAL A 134 9.54 -12.15 -1.21
N VAL A 135 8.68 -12.76 -2.04
CA VAL A 135 9.03 -13.09 -3.43
C VAL A 135 9.27 -11.83 -4.27
N PRO A 136 8.37 -10.83 -4.29
CA PRO A 136 8.59 -9.61 -5.08
C PRO A 136 9.85 -8.83 -4.67
N SER A 137 10.15 -8.75 -3.36
CA SER A 137 11.34 -8.03 -2.90
C SER A 137 12.64 -8.74 -3.28
N ARG A 138 12.66 -10.07 -3.19
CA ARG A 138 13.78 -10.90 -3.68
C ARG A 138 13.96 -10.75 -5.18
N ASP A 139 12.88 -10.89 -5.95
CA ASP A 139 12.93 -10.88 -7.41
C ASP A 139 13.38 -9.51 -7.94
N TRP A 140 12.96 -8.42 -7.29
CA TRP A 140 13.49 -7.09 -7.56
C TRP A 140 14.97 -6.94 -7.22
N LEU A 141 15.43 -7.50 -6.09
CA LEU A 141 16.83 -7.40 -5.67
C LEU A 141 17.77 -8.08 -6.67
N ILE A 142 17.45 -9.32 -7.06
CA ILE A 142 18.28 -10.12 -7.97
C ILE A 142 18.04 -9.78 -9.45
N GLY A 143 16.85 -9.28 -9.78
CA GLY A 143 16.47 -8.88 -11.12
C GLY A 143 17.27 -7.67 -11.58
N LYS A 144 17.50 -7.55 -12.88
CA LYS A 144 18.10 -6.35 -13.50
C LYS A 144 17.00 -5.43 -14.00
N ALA A 145 17.35 -4.17 -14.27
CA ALA A 145 16.46 -3.30 -15.02
C ALA A 145 16.12 -3.97 -16.36
N ASP A 146 14.88 -3.83 -16.81
CA ASP A 146 14.47 -4.35 -18.13
C ASP A 146 15.37 -3.76 -19.22
N ASP A 147 15.71 -4.53 -20.25
CA ASP A 147 16.64 -4.06 -21.29
C ASP A 147 16.04 -2.94 -22.15
N ARG A 148 14.72 -2.99 -22.39
CA ARG A 148 13.98 -2.01 -23.20
C ARG A 148 12.58 -1.83 -22.64
N VAL A 149 12.13 -0.58 -22.58
CA VAL A 149 10.74 -0.23 -22.31
C VAL A 149 10.10 0.58 -23.44
N ALA A 150 10.88 1.09 -24.40
CA ALA A 150 10.39 1.87 -25.52
C ALA A 150 9.29 1.13 -26.30
N ARG A 151 8.23 1.86 -26.66
CA ARG A 151 7.10 1.34 -27.43
C ARG A 151 6.95 2.13 -28.72
N GLU A 152 7.24 1.46 -29.84
CA GLU A 152 7.09 2.06 -31.17
C GLU A 152 5.61 2.13 -31.58
N PRO A 153 5.21 3.14 -32.37
CA PRO A 153 3.87 3.17 -32.94
C PRO A 153 3.67 1.93 -33.82
N ALA A 154 2.52 1.26 -33.68
CA ALA A 154 2.17 0.17 -34.59
C ALA A 154 2.29 0.67 -36.04
N PRO A 155 2.93 -0.09 -36.96
CA PRO A 155 3.02 0.33 -38.34
C PRO A 155 1.61 0.55 -38.89
N ARG A 156 1.33 1.77 -39.36
CA ARG A 156 0.09 2.05 -40.07
C ARG A 156 0.12 1.21 -41.34
N VAL A 157 -0.66 0.13 -41.38
CA VAL A 157 -0.94 -0.58 -42.63
C VAL A 157 -1.57 0.46 -43.57
N PRO A 158 -0.93 0.80 -44.71
CA PRO A 158 -1.54 1.70 -45.67
C PRO A 158 -2.90 1.11 -46.05
N PRO A 159 -3.99 1.91 -46.11
CA PRO A 159 -5.23 1.41 -46.67
C PRO A 159 -4.90 0.90 -48.07
N GLN A 160 -5.09 -0.41 -48.29
CA GLN A 160 -4.88 -1.03 -49.59
C GLN A 160 -5.62 -0.21 -50.64
N GLY A 161 -4.85 0.39 -51.55
CA GLY A 161 -5.36 1.32 -52.54
C GLY A 161 -6.46 0.65 -53.36
N ARG A 162 -7.65 1.25 -53.35
CA ARG A 162 -8.61 1.04 -54.43
C ARG A 162 -8.06 1.75 -55.68
N PRO A 163 -7.95 1.09 -56.84
CA PRO A 163 -7.59 1.79 -58.07
C PRO A 163 -8.81 2.57 -58.55
N GLY A 164 -8.70 3.89 -58.70
CA GLY A 164 -9.82 4.70 -59.19
C GLY A 164 -9.54 6.19 -59.34
N ALA A 165 -9.10 6.57 -60.55
CA ALA A 165 -9.23 7.88 -61.20
C ALA A 165 -8.54 9.11 -60.56
N ALA A 166 -7.42 9.49 -61.17
CA ALA A 166 -6.84 10.83 -61.04
C ALA A 166 -7.82 11.89 -61.57
N ARG A 167 -8.11 12.90 -60.76
CA ARG A 167 -8.71 14.16 -61.20
C ARG A 167 -7.88 15.31 -60.63
N ALA A 168 -7.40 16.18 -61.50
CA ALA A 168 -6.53 17.31 -61.18
C ALA A 168 -7.21 18.31 -60.21
N PRO A 169 -6.47 18.95 -59.28
CA PRO A 169 -7.05 19.90 -58.34
C PRO A 169 -7.23 21.29 -58.98
N GLN A 170 -8.40 21.89 -58.81
CA GLN A 170 -8.64 23.32 -59.04
C GLN A 170 -8.32 24.11 -57.75
N PRO A 171 -7.78 25.34 -57.84
CA PRO A 171 -7.47 26.16 -56.66
C PRO A 171 -8.73 26.83 -56.10
N GLY A 172 -9.15 26.41 -54.90
CA GLY A 172 -10.17 27.09 -54.08
C GLY A 172 -9.54 27.95 -52.98
N PRO A 173 -10.27 28.94 -52.43
CA PRO A 173 -9.70 30.01 -51.62
C PRO A 173 -9.18 29.55 -50.25
N LEU A 174 -8.12 30.23 -49.81
CA LEU A 174 -7.42 30.04 -48.53
C LEU A 174 -8.37 30.15 -47.34
N VAL A 175 -8.64 29.03 -46.67
CA VAL A 175 -9.31 28.97 -45.37
C VAL A 175 -8.24 29.12 -44.28
N PRO A 176 -8.40 30.02 -43.28
CA PRO A 176 -7.43 30.17 -42.20
C PRO A 176 -7.35 28.91 -41.32
N PRO A 177 -6.21 28.64 -40.66
CA PRO A 177 -6.03 27.43 -39.88
C PRO A 177 -7.00 27.41 -38.70
N ARG A 178 -7.89 26.43 -38.68
CA ARG A 178 -8.75 26.15 -37.53
C ARG A 178 -7.87 25.81 -36.33
N LEU A 179 -7.97 26.58 -35.27
CA LEU A 179 -7.45 26.24 -33.95
C LEU A 179 -7.91 24.83 -33.60
N ARG A 180 -6.95 23.91 -33.37
CA ARG A 180 -7.25 22.55 -32.93
C ARG A 180 -7.97 22.64 -31.58
N THR A 181 -9.23 22.26 -31.56
CA THR A 181 -9.94 21.93 -30.32
C THR A 181 -9.21 20.78 -29.60
N PRO A 182 -9.27 20.70 -28.25
CA PRO A 182 -8.66 19.61 -27.51
C PRO A 182 -9.34 18.30 -27.94
N ALA A 183 -8.65 17.49 -28.74
CA ALA A 183 -9.16 16.22 -29.22
C ALA A 183 -9.02 15.16 -28.11
N GLU A 184 -10.09 14.40 -27.86
CA GLU A 184 -10.04 13.14 -27.12
C GLU A 184 -8.88 12.28 -27.66
N ARG A 185 -8.01 11.80 -26.75
CA ARG A 185 -6.80 11.06 -27.11
C ARG A 185 -7.18 9.70 -27.71
N ALA A 186 -7.06 9.57 -29.03
CA ALA A 186 -7.22 8.30 -29.73
C ALA A 186 -6.04 7.33 -29.45
N PRO A 187 -6.24 6.00 -29.64
CA PRO A 187 -5.17 5.00 -29.52
C PRO A 187 -3.97 5.34 -30.43
N GLY A 188 -2.75 5.29 -29.88
CA GLY A 188 -1.51 5.58 -30.61
C GLY A 188 -0.95 7.00 -30.44
N HIS A 189 -1.35 7.75 -29.41
CA HIS A 189 -0.74 9.04 -29.10
C HIS A 189 0.73 8.89 -28.66
N ARG A 190 1.58 9.84 -29.05
CA ARG A 190 2.98 9.90 -28.63
C ARG A 190 3.06 10.59 -27.28
N VAL A 191 3.64 9.94 -26.28
CA VAL A 191 3.84 10.52 -24.94
C VAL A 191 4.93 11.58 -25.00
N THR A 192 4.70 12.72 -24.37
CA THR A 192 5.63 13.85 -24.34
C THR A 192 6.17 14.10 -22.93
N GLY A 193 7.23 14.90 -22.82
CA GLY A 193 7.72 15.36 -21.52
C GLY A 193 6.68 16.17 -20.73
N GLY A 194 5.76 16.86 -21.40
CA GLY A 194 4.67 17.60 -20.76
C GLY A 194 3.65 16.68 -20.09
N ASP A 195 3.35 15.53 -20.71
CA ASP A 195 2.46 14.52 -20.12
C ASP A 195 3.05 13.97 -18.81
N ILE A 196 4.35 13.66 -18.81
CA ILE A 196 5.05 13.16 -17.61
C ILE A 196 5.12 14.24 -16.52
N ALA A 197 5.38 15.51 -16.90
CA ALA A 197 5.34 16.62 -15.95
C ALA A 197 3.95 16.76 -15.29
N ALA A 198 2.87 16.57 -16.04
CA ALA A 198 1.52 16.57 -15.51
C ALA A 198 1.29 15.44 -14.49
N LEU A 199 1.78 14.21 -14.77
CA LEU A 199 1.72 13.10 -13.81
C LEU A 199 2.40 13.46 -12.48
N HIS A 200 3.58 14.10 -12.53
CA HIS A 200 4.28 14.55 -11.33
C HIS A 200 3.50 15.62 -10.56
N SER A 201 2.98 16.65 -11.23
CA SER A 201 2.18 17.70 -10.58
C SER A 201 0.92 17.15 -9.91
N VAL A 202 0.25 16.19 -10.54
CA VAL A 202 -0.91 15.51 -9.97
C VAL A 202 -0.51 14.66 -8.76
N GLY A 203 0.65 14.00 -8.81
CA GLY A 203 1.20 13.29 -7.66
C GLY A 203 1.40 14.20 -6.44
N GLU A 204 2.02 15.38 -6.64
CA GLU A 204 2.22 16.38 -5.57
C GLU A 204 0.90 16.89 -4.98
N LEU A 205 -0.10 17.14 -5.83
CA LEU A 205 -1.44 17.53 -5.38
C LEU A 205 -2.05 16.46 -4.46
N PHE A 206 -2.00 15.18 -4.88
CA PHE A 206 -2.57 14.09 -4.09
C PHE A 206 -1.81 13.84 -2.79
N ARG A 207 -0.46 13.99 -2.77
CA ARG A 207 0.34 13.93 -1.51
C ARG A 207 -0.07 15.03 -0.54
N THR A 208 -0.22 16.26 -1.03
CA THR A 208 -0.63 17.40 -0.21
C THR A 208 -2.00 17.17 0.44
N LEU A 209 -2.96 16.64 -0.32
CA LEU A 209 -4.28 16.29 0.19
C LEU A 209 -4.22 15.15 1.21
N ASP A 210 -3.41 14.13 0.93
CA ASP A 210 -3.21 12.95 1.78
C ASP A 210 -2.57 13.32 3.14
N ASP A 211 -1.55 14.18 3.16
CA ASP A 211 -0.88 14.62 4.39
C ASP A 211 -1.77 15.47 5.29
N ARG A 212 -2.65 16.27 4.69
CA ARG A 212 -3.53 17.20 5.40
C ARG A 212 -4.85 16.57 5.84
N PHE A 213 -5.48 15.75 5.00
CA PHE A 213 -6.85 15.27 5.20
C PHE A 213 -6.98 13.74 5.29
N GLY A 214 -5.87 13.02 5.15
CA GLY A 214 -5.85 11.56 5.13
C GLY A 214 -6.13 10.96 3.75
N GLY A 215 -5.68 9.72 3.57
CA GLY A 215 -5.65 9.04 2.28
C GLY A 215 -7.02 8.69 1.73
N GLY A 216 -8.05 8.60 2.58
CA GLY A 216 -9.41 8.35 2.12
C GLY A 216 -10.05 9.54 1.40
N HIS A 217 -9.47 10.74 1.45
CA HIS A 217 -10.07 11.93 0.83
C HIS A 217 -9.98 11.90 -0.69
N ALA A 218 -8.80 11.61 -1.24
CA ALA A 218 -8.51 11.81 -2.67
C ALA A 218 -8.15 10.51 -3.42
N ARG A 219 -8.15 9.36 -2.73
CA ARG A 219 -7.77 8.05 -3.28
C ARG A 219 -8.52 7.67 -4.55
N GLN A 220 -9.86 7.77 -4.55
CA GLN A 220 -10.64 7.33 -5.71
C GLN A 220 -10.34 8.19 -6.95
N ALA A 221 -10.12 9.48 -6.76
CA ALA A 221 -9.73 10.38 -7.86
C ALA A 221 -8.33 10.02 -8.39
N LEU A 222 -7.38 9.71 -7.51
CA LEU A 222 -6.04 9.23 -7.91
C LEU A 222 -6.12 7.95 -8.75
N VAL A 223 -6.90 6.95 -8.32
CA VAL A 223 -7.03 5.68 -9.06
C VAL A 223 -7.72 5.89 -10.41
N ARG A 224 -8.74 6.74 -10.48
CA ARG A 224 -9.36 7.11 -11.76
C ARG A 224 -8.39 7.82 -12.69
N TYR A 225 -7.52 8.69 -12.16
CA TYR A 225 -6.48 9.34 -12.94
C TYR A 225 -5.45 8.34 -13.47
N LEU A 226 -5.03 7.36 -12.66
CA LEU A 226 -4.19 6.25 -13.10
C LEU A 226 -4.84 5.46 -14.25
N GLU A 227 -6.12 5.13 -14.11
CA GLU A 227 -6.89 4.38 -15.13
C GLU A 227 -7.09 5.18 -16.43
N HIS A 228 -7.46 6.46 -16.34
CA HIS A 228 -7.91 7.23 -17.52
C HIS A 228 -6.79 8.05 -18.18
N GLU A 229 -5.72 8.37 -17.46
CA GLU A 229 -4.61 9.16 -17.98
C GLU A 229 -3.32 8.35 -18.07
N CYS A 230 -2.93 7.68 -16.98
CA CYS A 230 -1.64 6.97 -16.94
C CYS A 230 -1.64 5.68 -17.79
N GLU A 231 -2.69 4.85 -17.72
CA GLU A 231 -2.78 3.63 -18.54
C GLU A 231 -2.71 3.92 -20.05
N PRO A 232 -3.49 4.86 -20.61
CA PRO A 232 -3.38 5.19 -22.03
C PRO A 232 -1.98 5.66 -22.45
N MET A 233 -1.27 6.37 -21.56
CA MET A 233 0.13 6.77 -21.81
C MET A 233 1.06 5.55 -21.83
N LEU A 234 0.94 4.63 -20.86
CA LEU A 234 1.74 3.39 -20.80
C LEU A 234 1.50 2.50 -22.03
N ARG A 235 0.28 2.51 -22.58
CA ARG A 235 -0.09 1.81 -23.83
C ARG A 235 0.17 2.62 -25.11
N GLY A 236 0.66 3.85 -24.98
CA GLY A 236 0.94 4.77 -26.08
C GLY A 236 2.24 4.44 -26.83
N SER A 237 2.83 5.45 -27.48
CA SER A 237 4.15 5.34 -28.13
C SER A 237 5.16 6.30 -27.52
N TYR A 238 6.39 5.83 -27.31
CA TYR A 238 7.47 6.58 -26.67
C TYR A 238 8.83 5.93 -26.95
N ASP A 239 9.88 6.77 -26.99
CA ASP A 239 11.26 6.31 -27.00
C ASP A 239 11.69 5.80 -25.62
N GLU A 240 12.90 5.25 -25.55
CA GLU A 240 13.43 4.61 -24.33
C GLU A 240 13.54 5.59 -23.16
N GLN A 241 14.08 6.79 -23.40
CA GLN A 241 14.26 7.80 -22.35
C GLN A 241 12.91 8.27 -21.80
N THR A 242 11.93 8.52 -22.68
CA THR A 242 10.58 8.91 -22.29
C THR A 242 9.86 7.78 -21.57
N GLY A 243 10.04 6.53 -22.05
CA GLY A 243 9.50 5.34 -21.41
C GLY A 243 9.97 5.16 -19.97
N ARG A 244 11.28 5.23 -19.71
CA ARG A 244 11.81 5.12 -18.33
C ARG A 244 11.22 6.15 -17.39
N ARG A 245 11.13 7.41 -17.84
CA ARG A 245 10.53 8.51 -17.07
C ARG A 245 9.03 8.30 -16.84
N LEU A 246 8.31 7.78 -17.83
CA LEU A 246 6.89 7.45 -17.70
C LEU A 246 6.67 6.31 -16.70
N PHE A 247 7.46 5.23 -16.77
CA PHE A 247 7.41 4.14 -15.80
C PHE A 247 7.76 4.60 -14.38
N ALA A 248 8.71 5.54 -14.23
CA ALA A 248 9.03 6.13 -12.91
C ALA A 248 7.83 6.92 -12.35
N ALA A 249 7.20 7.77 -13.17
CA ALA A 249 6.00 8.52 -12.74
C ALA A 249 4.82 7.58 -12.43
N ALA A 250 4.64 6.53 -13.22
CA ALA A 250 3.61 5.51 -12.99
C ALA A 250 3.87 4.72 -11.69
N ALA A 251 5.12 4.31 -11.44
CA ALA A 251 5.52 3.67 -10.19
C ALA A 251 5.17 4.55 -8.99
N ASP A 252 5.43 5.85 -9.10
CA ASP A 252 5.22 6.79 -8.02
C ASP A 252 3.74 7.01 -7.68
N LEU A 253 2.91 7.24 -8.69
CA LEU A 253 1.46 7.35 -8.51
C LEU A 253 0.84 6.03 -8.04
N THR A 254 1.33 4.88 -8.52
CA THR A 254 0.88 3.55 -8.07
C THR A 254 1.22 3.32 -6.61
N ARG A 255 2.43 3.68 -6.17
CA ARG A 255 2.82 3.61 -4.76
C ARG A 255 1.95 4.54 -3.92
N LEU A 256 1.61 5.75 -4.41
CA LEU A 256 0.70 6.66 -3.72
C LEU A 256 -0.73 6.10 -3.61
N ALA A 257 -1.23 5.39 -4.63
CA ALA A 257 -2.49 4.65 -4.54
C ALA A 257 -2.42 3.53 -3.49
N GLY A 258 -1.28 2.86 -3.38
CA GLY A 258 -1.00 1.92 -2.29
C GLY A 258 -1.00 2.58 -0.91
N TRP A 259 -0.35 3.74 -0.77
CA TRP A 259 -0.24 4.49 0.49
C TRP A 259 -1.61 4.98 0.99
N THR A 260 -2.42 5.54 0.10
CA THR A 260 -3.78 5.99 0.43
C THR A 260 -4.70 4.79 0.74
N SER A 261 -4.51 3.65 0.06
CA SER A 261 -5.20 2.39 0.41
C SER A 261 -4.80 1.86 1.79
N TYR A 262 -3.52 1.96 2.13
CA TYR A 262 -3.00 1.61 3.44
C TYR A 262 -3.61 2.50 4.53
N ASP A 263 -3.77 3.80 4.26
CA ASP A 263 -4.35 4.75 5.21
C ASP A 263 -5.84 4.52 5.52
N ILE A 264 -6.59 3.96 4.58
CA ILE A 264 -7.97 3.52 4.80
C ILE A 264 -8.07 2.07 5.33
N ALA A 265 -6.96 1.45 5.72
CA ALA A 265 -6.85 0.07 6.19
C ALA A 265 -7.20 -1.02 5.15
N ALA A 266 -7.16 -0.69 3.85
CA ALA A 266 -7.26 -1.68 2.77
C ALA A 266 -5.90 -2.35 2.52
N HIS A 267 -5.37 -3.05 3.53
CA HIS A 267 -3.98 -3.50 3.56
C HIS A 267 -3.61 -4.46 2.43
N GLY A 268 -4.48 -5.41 2.08
CA GLY A 268 -4.22 -6.33 0.98
C GLY A 268 -4.19 -5.65 -0.39
N LEU A 269 -5.00 -4.61 -0.58
CA LEU A 269 -4.98 -3.81 -1.81
C LEU A 269 -3.73 -2.93 -1.89
N ALA A 270 -3.39 -2.29 -0.77
CA ALA A 270 -2.16 -1.52 -0.65
C ALA A 270 -0.92 -2.37 -0.97
N GLN A 271 -0.87 -3.60 -0.47
CA GLN A 271 0.22 -4.54 -0.76
C GLN A 271 0.37 -4.80 -2.26
N ARG A 272 -0.75 -5.05 -2.96
CA ARG A 272 -0.76 -5.26 -4.42
C ARG A 272 -0.23 -4.04 -5.16
N TYR A 273 -0.68 -2.84 -4.78
CA TYR A 273 -0.16 -1.61 -5.36
C TYR A 273 1.34 -1.41 -5.11
N PHE A 274 1.85 -1.73 -3.93
CA PHE A 274 3.28 -1.64 -3.66
C PHE A 274 4.09 -2.65 -4.49
N VAL A 275 3.61 -3.88 -4.65
CA VAL A 275 4.26 -4.88 -5.53
C VAL A 275 4.31 -4.39 -6.97
N GLN A 276 3.21 -3.86 -7.50
CA GLN A 276 3.19 -3.34 -8.87
C GLN A 276 4.04 -2.06 -9.02
N ALA A 277 4.04 -1.17 -8.03
CA ALA A 277 4.93 0.00 -8.03
C ALA A 277 6.42 -0.41 -8.04
N LEU A 278 6.79 -1.46 -7.31
CA LEU A 278 8.15 -2.00 -7.30
C LEU A 278 8.54 -2.53 -8.69
N ARG A 279 7.63 -3.24 -9.37
CA ARG A 279 7.86 -3.75 -10.72
C ARG A 279 7.97 -2.64 -11.76
N LEU A 280 7.14 -1.60 -11.66
CA LEU A 280 7.22 -0.42 -12.51
C LEU A 280 8.52 0.37 -12.28
N ALA A 281 9.00 0.46 -11.04
CA ALA A 281 10.29 1.06 -10.72
C ALA A 281 11.46 0.27 -11.34
N GLN A 282 11.38 -1.07 -11.38
CA GLN A 282 12.35 -1.89 -12.11
C GLN A 282 12.32 -1.64 -13.62
N ALA A 283 11.13 -1.51 -14.21
CA ALA A 283 10.98 -1.13 -15.61
C ALA A 283 11.56 0.27 -15.88
N ALA A 284 11.41 1.21 -14.96
CA ALA A 284 12.05 2.52 -15.02
C ALA A 284 13.59 2.48 -14.87
N GLY A 285 14.16 1.36 -14.41
CA GLY A 285 15.57 1.27 -14.03
C GLY A 285 15.92 2.07 -12.76
N ASP A 286 14.92 2.49 -11.98
CA ASP A 286 15.09 3.35 -10.82
C ASP A 286 15.21 2.53 -9.52
N ARG A 287 16.44 2.11 -9.22
CA ARG A 287 16.76 1.35 -8.01
C ARG A 287 16.51 2.14 -6.72
N ALA A 288 16.77 3.44 -6.75
CA ALA A 288 16.59 4.30 -5.58
C ALA A 288 15.10 4.39 -5.23
N TYR A 289 14.23 4.60 -6.22
CA TYR A 289 12.78 4.60 -6.01
C TYR A 289 12.27 3.21 -5.60
N GLY A 290 12.79 2.12 -6.18
CA GLY A 290 12.45 0.76 -5.74
C GLY A 290 12.76 0.52 -4.25
N SER A 291 13.87 1.05 -3.74
CA SER A 291 14.19 1.00 -2.30
C SER A 291 13.15 1.74 -1.44
N TYR A 292 12.61 2.87 -1.94
CA TYR A 292 11.56 3.62 -1.27
C TYR A 292 10.21 2.88 -1.25
N VAL A 293 9.88 2.14 -2.32
CA VAL A 293 8.72 1.25 -2.33
C VAL A 293 8.87 0.15 -1.27
N LEU A 294 10.05 -0.45 -1.14
CA LEU A 294 10.33 -1.46 -0.11
C LEU A 294 10.28 -0.90 1.32
N VAL A 295 10.76 0.32 1.56
CA VAL A 295 10.56 1.03 2.84
C VAL A 295 9.08 1.24 3.13
N THR A 296 8.30 1.59 2.12
CA THR A 296 6.84 1.76 2.27
C THR A 296 6.16 0.43 2.65
N MET A 297 6.56 -0.68 2.03
CA MET A 297 6.11 -2.03 2.39
C MET A 297 6.55 -2.41 3.82
N SER A 298 7.79 -2.07 4.21
CA SER A 298 8.32 -2.30 5.56
C SER A 298 7.48 -1.57 6.60
N ARG A 299 7.13 -0.29 6.35
CA ARG A 299 6.24 0.49 7.22
C ARG A 299 4.85 -0.13 7.36
N GLN A 300 4.29 -0.67 6.27
CA GLN A 300 3.01 -1.40 6.33
C GLN A 300 3.15 -2.67 7.19
N ALA A 301 4.23 -3.43 7.03
CA ALA A 301 4.49 -4.63 7.80
C ALA A 301 4.69 -4.32 9.29
N VAL A 302 5.42 -3.26 9.65
CA VAL A 302 5.56 -2.76 11.03
C VAL A 302 4.20 -2.48 11.67
N TYR A 303 3.32 -1.75 10.96
CA TYR A 303 1.99 -1.41 11.47
C TYR A 303 1.11 -2.64 11.70
N LEU A 304 1.28 -3.69 10.90
CA LEU A 304 0.55 -4.95 11.02
C LEU A 304 1.21 -5.95 11.99
N GLY A 305 2.34 -5.60 12.63
CA GLY A 305 3.05 -6.48 13.56
C GLY A 305 3.95 -7.54 12.89
N HIS A 306 4.18 -7.45 11.58
CA HIS A 306 5.04 -8.36 10.82
C HIS A 306 6.50 -7.86 10.83
N GLY A 307 7.09 -7.81 12.02
CA GLY A 307 8.42 -7.21 12.24
C GLY A 307 9.55 -7.92 11.50
N ARG A 308 9.51 -9.25 11.37
CA ARG A 308 10.56 -10.02 10.66
C ARG A 308 10.58 -9.69 9.17
N GLU A 309 9.41 -9.67 8.54
CA GLU A 309 9.23 -9.27 7.14
C GLU A 309 9.62 -7.80 6.95
N ALA A 310 9.29 -6.94 7.90
CA ALA A 310 9.69 -5.53 7.87
C ALA A 310 11.21 -5.34 7.89
N VAL A 311 11.95 -6.10 8.72
CA VAL A 311 13.43 -6.09 8.75
C VAL A 311 13.98 -6.57 7.42
N GLN A 312 13.44 -7.67 6.88
CA GLN A 312 13.87 -8.20 5.58
C GLN A 312 13.70 -7.15 4.47
N LEU A 313 12.53 -6.52 4.37
CA LEU A 313 12.27 -5.48 3.38
C LEU A 313 13.23 -4.30 3.50
N ALA A 314 13.48 -3.81 4.72
CA ALA A 314 14.41 -2.70 4.95
C ALA A 314 15.85 -3.06 4.56
N ARG A 315 16.29 -4.31 4.79
CA ARG A 315 17.62 -4.78 4.39
C ARG A 315 17.73 -4.99 2.89
N VAL A 316 16.71 -5.53 2.25
CA VAL A 316 16.65 -5.66 0.79
C VAL A 316 16.69 -4.27 0.13
N ALA A 317 16.00 -3.29 0.70
CA ALA A 317 16.05 -1.91 0.22
C ALA A 317 17.48 -1.32 0.29
N GLN A 318 18.18 -1.51 1.42
CA GLN A 318 19.57 -1.10 1.60
C GLN A 318 20.51 -1.77 0.60
N GLN A 319 20.36 -3.08 0.38
CA GLN A 319 21.18 -3.83 -0.57
C GLN A 319 20.91 -3.40 -2.01
N GLY A 320 19.65 -3.16 -2.37
CA GLY A 320 19.25 -2.85 -3.74
C GLY A 320 19.61 -1.44 -4.21
N VAL A 321 19.67 -0.47 -3.30
CA VAL A 321 20.18 0.88 -3.63
C VAL A 321 21.71 0.92 -3.65
N GLY A 322 22.37 0.06 -2.87
CA GLY A 322 23.83 -0.01 -2.78
C GLY A 322 24.45 1.18 -2.02
N THR A 323 25.78 1.30 -2.10
CA THR A 323 26.55 2.31 -1.34
C THR A 323 26.49 3.72 -1.91
N GLY A 324 25.91 3.91 -3.10
CA GLY A 324 25.79 5.21 -3.77
C GLY A 324 24.57 6.02 -3.38
N ALA A 325 23.74 5.53 -2.46
CA ALA A 325 22.54 6.25 -2.02
C ALA A 325 22.91 7.59 -1.35
N PRO A 326 22.21 8.70 -1.66
CA PRO A 326 22.39 9.96 -0.96
C PRO A 326 22.20 9.80 0.56
N PRO A 327 22.88 10.59 1.40
CA PRO A 327 22.85 10.42 2.86
C PRO A 327 21.42 10.42 3.46
N VAL A 328 20.54 11.29 2.96
CA VAL A 328 19.12 11.33 3.38
C VAL A 328 18.36 10.02 3.08
N VAL A 329 18.68 9.36 1.95
CA VAL A 329 18.10 8.07 1.59
C VAL A 329 18.64 6.97 2.51
N GLN A 330 19.94 6.99 2.83
CA GLN A 330 20.53 6.06 3.79
C GLN A 330 19.88 6.22 5.18
N ALA A 331 19.67 7.47 5.62
CA ALA A 331 19.01 7.79 6.89
C ALA A 331 17.59 7.20 6.95
N LEU A 332 16.79 7.41 5.90
CA LEU A 332 15.45 6.82 5.77
C LEU A 332 15.47 5.30 5.86
N LEU A 333 16.40 4.64 5.16
CA LEU A 333 16.53 3.19 5.13
C LEU A 333 16.89 2.62 6.50
N HIS A 334 17.85 3.22 7.20
CA HIS A 334 18.25 2.83 8.54
C HIS A 334 17.14 3.06 9.56
N ALA A 335 16.40 4.17 9.46
CA ALA A 335 15.25 4.43 10.32
C ALA A 335 14.13 3.40 10.10
N SER A 336 13.88 2.98 8.85
CA SER A 336 12.94 1.90 8.54
C SER A 336 13.35 0.56 9.18
N GLU A 337 14.65 0.22 9.15
CA GLU A 337 15.17 -0.97 9.83
C GLU A 337 15.03 -0.86 11.36
N ALA A 338 15.29 0.31 11.94
CA ALA A 338 15.11 0.56 13.36
C ALA A 338 13.66 0.32 13.81
N ARG A 339 12.69 0.86 13.08
CA ARG A 339 11.25 0.66 13.34
C ARG A 339 10.86 -0.81 13.35
N ALA A 340 11.41 -1.59 12.43
CA ALA A 340 11.18 -3.03 12.35
C ALA A 340 11.77 -3.78 13.55
N HIS A 341 12.96 -3.43 14.00
CA HIS A 341 13.54 -3.97 15.23
C HIS A 341 12.80 -3.53 16.51
N GLY A 342 12.29 -2.29 16.52
CA GLY A 342 11.51 -1.74 17.64
C GLY A 342 10.26 -2.58 17.94
N VAL A 343 9.48 -2.92 16.92
CA VAL A 343 8.28 -3.77 17.11
C VAL A 343 8.59 -5.23 17.47
N LEU A 344 9.81 -5.69 17.22
CA LEU A 344 10.29 -7.01 17.67
C LEU A 344 10.82 -7.00 19.11
N GLY A 345 10.96 -5.83 19.75
CA GLY A 345 11.56 -5.71 21.08
C GLY A 345 13.10 -5.83 21.06
N GLU A 346 13.73 -5.77 19.89
CA GLU A 346 15.17 -5.99 19.71
C GLU A 346 15.97 -4.72 20.01
N VAL A 347 16.08 -4.37 21.30
CA VAL A 347 16.69 -3.11 21.77
C VAL A 347 18.04 -2.81 21.10
N ARG A 348 18.99 -3.74 21.11
CA ARG A 348 20.34 -3.52 20.57
C ARG A 348 20.33 -3.22 19.07
N ALA A 349 19.56 -3.99 18.30
CA ALA A 349 19.49 -3.83 16.85
C ALA A 349 18.76 -2.54 16.47
N CYS A 350 17.67 -2.21 17.19
CA CYS A 350 16.95 -0.96 17.04
C CYS A 350 17.86 0.25 17.29
N THR A 351 18.56 0.28 18.43
CA THR A 351 19.47 1.40 18.77
C THR A 351 20.61 1.51 17.76
N ALA A 352 21.21 0.40 17.33
CA ALA A 352 22.27 0.43 16.33
C ALA A 352 21.80 0.99 14.97
N ALA A 353 20.57 0.65 14.56
CA ALA A 353 19.98 1.19 13.34
C ALA A 353 19.63 2.69 13.46
N LEU A 354 19.11 3.13 14.61
CA LEU A 354 18.84 4.56 14.87
C LEU A 354 20.13 5.40 14.82
N VAL A 355 21.21 4.93 15.42
CA VAL A 355 22.52 5.62 15.37
C VAL A 355 23.03 5.74 13.93
N ARG A 356 22.85 4.70 13.10
CA ARG A 356 23.20 4.79 11.68
C ARG A 356 22.31 5.78 10.92
N ALA A 357 21.02 5.84 11.24
CA ALA A 357 20.09 6.78 10.62
C ALA A 357 20.46 8.24 10.95
N GLU A 358 20.75 8.52 12.21
CA GLU A 358 21.17 9.84 12.68
C GLU A 358 22.47 10.29 12.01
N ARG A 359 23.51 9.46 12.05
CA ARG A 359 24.80 9.77 11.38
C ARG A 359 24.65 10.02 9.88
N ALA A 360 23.80 9.26 9.21
CA ALA A 360 23.54 9.44 7.78
C ALA A 360 22.81 10.77 7.50
N LEU A 361 21.88 11.18 8.37
CA LEU A 361 21.21 12.47 8.21
C LEU A 361 22.15 13.64 8.53
N GLU A 362 22.99 13.53 9.55
CA GLU A 362 24.02 14.53 9.89
C GLU A 362 25.05 14.73 8.77
N ALA A 363 25.30 13.69 7.97
CA ALA A 363 26.19 13.77 6.82
C ALA A 363 25.58 14.50 5.61
N ALA A 364 24.25 14.69 5.57
CA ALA A 364 23.58 15.41 4.49
C ALA A 364 23.88 16.91 4.56
N ARG A 365 24.23 17.51 3.43
CA ARG A 365 24.58 18.93 3.33
C ARG A 365 23.53 19.73 2.57
N PRO A 366 23.33 21.02 2.91
CA PRO A 366 22.53 21.92 2.09
C PRO A 366 23.07 21.96 0.65
N GLY A 367 22.22 21.63 -0.32
CA GLY A 367 22.59 21.58 -1.75
C GLY A 367 22.96 20.19 -2.26
N ASP A 368 23.01 19.15 -1.41
CA ASP A 368 23.11 17.78 -1.88
C ASP A 368 21.90 17.42 -2.77
N GLU A 369 22.17 16.79 -3.90
CA GLU A 369 21.11 16.34 -4.80
C GLU A 369 20.40 15.13 -4.18
N ALA A 370 19.18 15.36 -3.69
CA ALA A 370 18.32 14.34 -3.11
C ALA A 370 17.11 14.08 -4.00
N PRO A 371 16.67 12.81 -4.16
CA PRO A 371 15.42 12.52 -4.83
C PRO A 371 14.25 13.23 -4.13
N TYR A 372 13.33 13.81 -4.90
CA TYR A 372 12.18 14.56 -4.35
C TYR A 372 11.37 13.76 -3.32
N TRP A 373 11.22 12.45 -3.52
CA TRP A 373 10.50 11.57 -2.61
C TRP A 373 11.22 11.34 -1.28
N ALA A 374 12.51 11.68 -1.15
CA ALA A 374 13.27 11.61 0.09
C ALA A 374 13.25 12.93 0.87
N ALA A 375 12.79 14.03 0.26
CA ALA A 375 12.84 15.37 0.85
C ALA A 375 12.01 15.52 2.14
N PHE A 376 11.00 14.67 2.35
CA PHE A 376 10.22 14.65 3.60
C PHE A 376 11.01 14.11 4.80
N PHE A 377 12.14 13.44 4.57
CA PHE A 377 12.93 12.82 5.62
C PHE A 377 13.96 13.82 6.17
N ASP A 378 13.50 14.63 7.12
CA ASP A 378 14.26 15.66 7.81
C ASP A 378 14.46 15.31 9.30
N GLU A 379 15.00 16.26 10.08
CA GLU A 379 15.16 16.10 11.54
C GLU A 379 13.82 15.82 12.24
N ALA A 380 12.73 16.44 11.79
CA ALA A 380 11.41 16.22 12.37
C ALA A 380 10.93 14.78 12.13
N GLN A 381 11.20 14.22 10.95
CA GLN A 381 10.93 12.82 10.61
C GLN A 381 11.85 11.85 11.34
N LEU A 382 13.14 12.14 11.46
CA LEU A 382 14.02 11.28 12.25
C LEU A 382 13.56 11.22 13.72
N ALA A 383 13.25 12.37 14.34
CA ALA A 383 12.73 12.43 15.70
C ALA A 383 11.43 11.63 15.87
N ASP A 384 10.53 11.66 14.87
CA ASP A 384 9.30 10.85 14.88
C ASP A 384 9.61 9.34 14.89
N GLU A 385 10.59 8.90 14.09
CA GLU A 385 11.00 7.50 14.04
C GLU A 385 11.64 7.03 15.35
N PHE A 386 12.47 7.88 15.99
CA PHE A 386 13.00 7.64 17.34
C PHE A 386 11.86 7.51 18.37
N GLY A 387 10.91 8.44 18.36
CA GLY A 387 9.76 8.43 19.28
C GLY A 387 8.96 7.12 19.19
N HIS A 388 8.68 6.67 17.97
CA HIS A 388 8.01 5.40 17.75
C HIS A 388 8.83 4.19 18.21
N CYS A 389 10.13 4.13 17.86
CA CYS A 389 11.01 3.04 18.30
C CYS A 389 11.05 2.93 19.83
N HIS A 390 11.28 4.05 20.52
CA HIS A 390 11.35 4.07 21.98
C HIS A 390 10.00 3.72 22.62
N ARG A 391 8.86 4.14 22.04
CA ARG A 391 7.53 3.72 22.51
C ARG A 391 7.38 2.20 22.42
N ASP A 392 7.75 1.61 21.29
CA ASP A 392 7.60 0.16 21.05
C ASP A 392 8.50 -0.65 21.99
N LEU A 393 9.68 -0.11 22.31
CA LEU A 393 10.61 -0.65 23.33
C LEU A 393 10.27 -0.28 24.78
N GLN A 394 9.14 0.41 25.02
CA GLN A 394 8.69 0.89 26.34
C GLN A 394 9.68 1.82 27.07
N GLN A 395 10.53 2.52 26.31
CA GLN A 395 11.48 3.52 26.80
C GLN A 395 10.81 4.90 26.82
N PHE A 396 9.79 5.04 27.66
CA PHE A 396 8.82 6.14 27.59
C PHE A 396 9.41 7.55 27.75
N ARG A 397 10.46 7.72 28.58
CA ARG A 397 11.12 9.03 28.72
C ARG A 397 11.75 9.50 27.41
N ALA A 398 12.49 8.62 26.72
CA ALA A 398 13.08 8.94 25.43
C ALA A 398 12.00 9.13 24.35
N ALA A 399 10.95 8.29 24.37
CA ALA A 399 9.83 8.40 23.45
C ALA A 399 9.14 9.78 23.55
N ALA A 400 8.90 10.28 24.76
CA ALA A 400 8.29 11.59 24.98
C ALA A 400 9.17 12.73 24.43
N GLN A 401 10.48 12.71 24.74
CA GLN A 401 11.43 13.73 24.28
C GLN A 401 11.48 13.83 22.75
N HIS A 402 11.59 12.69 22.07
CA HIS A 402 11.65 12.65 20.61
C HIS A 402 10.30 13.01 19.95
N ALA A 403 9.19 12.57 20.53
CA ALA A 403 7.86 12.94 20.03
C ALA A 403 7.60 14.46 20.17
N GLU A 404 8.01 15.08 21.28
CA GLU A 404 7.94 16.53 21.45
C GLU A 404 8.81 17.28 20.44
N ARG A 405 10.06 16.83 20.23
CA ARG A 405 10.95 17.40 19.23
C ARG A 405 10.34 17.35 17.83
N SER A 406 9.77 16.21 17.44
CA SER A 406 9.10 16.07 16.15
C SER A 406 7.90 17.02 16.02
N LEU A 407 7.04 17.11 17.05
CA LEU A 407 5.88 18.02 17.05
C LEU A 407 6.27 19.50 17.02
N GLN A 408 7.43 19.88 17.56
CA GLN A 408 7.95 21.25 17.49
C GLN A 408 8.46 21.60 16.08
N LEU A 409 9.19 20.68 15.44
CA LEU A 409 9.82 20.94 14.14
C LEU A 409 8.85 20.77 12.96
N ARG A 410 7.92 19.82 13.06
CA ARG A 410 7.10 19.41 11.91
C ARG A 410 6.04 20.46 11.56
N ALA A 411 6.00 20.89 10.30
CA ALA A 411 5.02 21.85 9.82
C ALA A 411 3.55 21.37 9.99
N PRO A 412 2.59 22.28 10.26
CA PRO A 412 1.17 21.94 10.42
C PRO A 412 0.52 21.24 9.22
N ALA A 413 1.08 21.41 8.00
CA ALA A 413 0.60 20.77 6.79
C ALA A 413 0.63 19.23 6.87
N TYR A 414 1.54 18.66 7.65
CA TYR A 414 1.65 17.21 7.90
C TYR A 414 0.72 16.76 9.04
N ALA A 415 -0.56 17.14 8.95
CA ALA A 415 -1.54 16.96 10.02
C ALA A 415 -1.65 15.50 10.50
N ARG A 416 -1.70 14.55 9.57
CA ARG A 416 -1.79 13.11 9.91
C ARG A 416 -0.55 12.59 10.63
N SER A 417 0.66 12.93 10.15
CA SER A 417 1.90 12.49 10.79
C SER A 417 2.07 13.13 12.18
N ARG A 418 1.65 14.38 12.35
CA ARG A 418 1.60 15.05 13.67
C ARG A 418 0.63 14.36 14.61
N LEU A 419 -0.52 13.88 14.13
CA LEU A 419 -1.46 13.11 14.94
C LEU A 419 -0.83 11.81 15.44
N PHE A 420 -0.19 11.03 14.56
CA PHE A 420 0.49 9.79 14.97
C PHE A 420 1.54 10.07 16.07
N CYS A 421 2.36 11.10 15.88
CA CYS A 421 3.35 11.53 16.86
C CYS A 421 2.71 12.00 18.18
N ARG A 422 1.54 12.66 18.13
CA ARG A 422 0.79 13.08 19.32
C ARG A 422 0.29 11.89 20.13
N VAL A 423 -0.17 10.83 19.47
CA VAL A 423 -0.57 9.58 20.14
C VAL A 423 0.64 8.84 20.72
N VAL A 424 1.80 8.88 20.05
CA VAL A 424 3.07 8.37 20.62
C VAL A 424 3.41 9.11 21.90
N LEU A 425 3.32 10.45 21.90
CA LEU A 425 3.55 11.27 23.09
C LEU A 425 2.56 10.93 24.21
N ALA A 426 1.26 10.85 23.91
CA ALA A 426 0.24 10.46 24.90
C ALA A 426 0.55 9.08 25.51
N THR A 427 0.94 8.11 24.68
CA THR A 427 1.32 6.76 25.13
C THR A 427 2.55 6.79 26.04
N ALA A 428 3.54 7.61 25.70
CA ALA A 428 4.74 7.80 26.52
C ALA A 428 4.41 8.44 27.87
N ARG A 429 3.57 9.49 27.89
CA ARG A 429 3.09 10.16 29.13
C ARG A 429 2.32 9.19 30.02
N LEU A 430 1.47 8.34 29.43
CA LEU A 430 0.78 7.27 30.16
C LEU A 430 1.77 6.29 30.79
N GLY A 431 2.78 5.84 30.03
CA GLY A 431 3.82 4.94 30.51
C GLY A 431 4.71 5.53 31.62
N LEU A 432 4.77 6.85 31.75
CA LEU A 432 5.44 7.57 32.84
C LEU A 432 4.53 7.79 34.06
N GLY A 433 3.26 7.37 34.01
CA GLY A 433 2.27 7.58 35.07
C GLY A 433 1.58 8.95 35.03
N GLU A 434 1.81 9.74 33.99
CA GLU A 434 1.29 11.12 33.84
C GLU A 434 -0.10 11.08 33.17
N LEU A 435 -1.07 10.47 33.86
CA LEU A 435 -2.38 10.13 33.30
C LEU A 435 -3.18 11.34 32.79
N ASP A 436 -3.18 12.45 33.51
CA ASP A 436 -3.85 13.70 33.12
C ASP A 436 -3.33 14.23 31.77
N GLN A 437 -2.01 14.33 31.64
CA GLN A 437 -1.37 14.81 30.41
C GLN A 437 -1.62 13.85 29.25
N ALA A 438 -1.51 12.54 29.50
CA ALA A 438 -1.79 11.52 28.49
C ALA A 438 -3.21 11.66 27.93
N CYS A 439 -4.21 11.82 28.80
CA CYS A 439 -5.61 11.99 28.43
C CYS A 439 -5.86 13.30 27.67
N ALA A 440 -5.25 14.41 28.10
CA ALA A 440 -5.40 15.71 27.42
C ALA A 440 -4.83 15.67 25.98
N ILE A 441 -3.62 15.16 25.82
CA ILE A 441 -2.93 15.05 24.52
C ILE A 441 -3.69 14.09 23.60
N ALA A 442 -4.18 12.97 24.12
CA ALA A 442 -4.97 12.02 23.35
C ALA A 442 -6.33 12.58 22.91
N ALA A 443 -6.99 13.41 23.73
CA ALA A 443 -8.25 14.05 23.35
C ALA A 443 -8.06 15.01 22.16
N GLU A 444 -6.96 15.76 22.13
CA GLU A 444 -6.60 16.58 20.96
C GLU A 444 -6.39 15.72 19.71
N ALA A 445 -5.67 14.61 19.85
CA ALA A 445 -5.45 13.68 18.74
C ALA A 445 -6.77 13.05 18.25
N ALA A 446 -7.70 12.73 19.15
CA ALA A 446 -9.03 12.23 18.79
C ALA A 446 -9.85 13.26 18.01
N GLY A 447 -9.84 14.53 18.44
CA GLY A 447 -10.48 15.63 17.70
C GLY A 447 -9.93 15.77 16.28
N GLN A 448 -8.59 15.72 16.14
CA GLN A 448 -7.94 15.75 14.83
C GLN A 448 -8.29 14.51 13.97
N ALA A 449 -8.39 13.33 14.59
CA ALA A 449 -8.76 12.09 13.89
C ALA A 449 -10.18 12.18 13.31
N ALA A 450 -11.11 12.80 14.03
CA ALA A 450 -12.50 12.97 13.60
C ALA A 450 -12.65 13.86 12.36
N GLU A 451 -11.73 14.80 12.15
CA GLU A 451 -11.73 15.71 11.00
C GLU A 451 -11.06 15.12 9.74
N MET A 452 -10.44 13.94 9.83
CA MET A 452 -9.70 13.33 8.71
C MET A 452 -10.27 12.01 8.21
N ARG A 453 -10.05 11.73 6.92
CA ARG A 453 -10.42 10.44 6.30
C ARG A 453 -9.25 9.45 6.36
N SER A 454 -8.82 9.12 7.57
CA SER A 454 -7.77 8.13 7.84
C SER A 454 -8.26 7.07 8.83
N ALA A 455 -8.30 5.81 8.40
CA ALA A 455 -8.63 4.70 9.29
C ALA A 455 -7.49 4.42 10.28
N ARG A 456 -6.24 4.66 9.86
CA ARG A 456 -5.07 4.52 10.71
C ARG A 456 -5.08 5.53 11.85
N ALA A 457 -5.46 6.78 11.61
CA ALA A 457 -5.56 7.80 12.66
C ALA A 457 -6.55 7.37 13.74
N VAL A 458 -7.72 6.88 13.33
CA VAL A 458 -8.73 6.34 14.26
C VAL A 458 -8.19 5.14 15.02
N GLU A 459 -7.49 4.21 14.37
CA GLU A 459 -6.94 3.03 15.04
C GLU A 459 -5.82 3.38 16.04
N TYR A 460 -5.00 4.39 15.75
CA TYR A 460 -4.01 4.91 16.71
C TYR A 460 -4.68 5.43 17.99
N VAL A 461 -5.78 6.18 17.85
CA VAL A 461 -6.57 6.65 19.00
C VAL A 461 -7.15 5.45 19.77
N LYS A 462 -7.80 4.51 19.08
CA LYS A 462 -8.39 3.30 19.70
C LYS A 462 -7.36 2.45 20.43
N GLU A 463 -6.15 2.31 19.88
CA GLU A 463 -5.05 1.60 20.54
C GLU A 463 -4.65 2.28 21.84
N PHE A 464 -4.63 3.61 21.88
CA PHE A 464 -4.43 4.34 23.11
C PHE A 464 -5.60 4.15 24.10
N GLU A 465 -6.85 4.16 23.64
CA GLU A 465 -8.02 3.90 24.50
C GLU A 465 -7.96 2.53 25.18
N ARG A 466 -7.51 1.49 24.45
CA ARG A 466 -7.30 0.15 25.02
C ARG A 466 -6.31 0.18 26.19
N ARG A 467 -5.29 1.05 26.14
CA ARG A 467 -4.29 1.21 27.21
C ARG A 467 -4.82 1.95 28.44
N LEU A 468 -5.93 2.68 28.31
CA LEU A 468 -6.59 3.34 29.43
C LEU A 468 -7.50 2.40 30.24
N GLU A 469 -7.76 1.17 29.77
CA GLU A 469 -8.68 0.26 30.46
C GLU A 469 -8.32 -0.04 31.93
N PRO A 470 -7.04 -0.22 32.30
CA PRO A 470 -6.65 -0.34 33.71
C PRO A 470 -6.96 0.89 34.57
N TYR A 471 -7.21 2.05 33.95
CA TYR A 471 -7.45 3.35 34.58
C TYR A 471 -8.89 3.85 34.36
N ARG A 472 -9.82 3.00 33.93
CA ARG A 472 -11.18 3.39 33.52
C ARG A 472 -11.96 4.24 34.54
N ASP A 473 -11.68 4.05 35.83
CA ASP A 473 -12.37 4.73 36.93
C ASP A 473 -11.68 6.03 37.35
N ALA A 474 -10.52 6.36 36.79
CA ALA A 474 -9.81 7.60 37.05
C ALA A 474 -10.53 8.79 36.41
N ALA A 475 -10.61 9.92 37.13
CA ALA A 475 -11.28 11.13 36.64
C ALA A 475 -10.77 11.61 35.26
N PRO A 476 -9.45 11.62 34.98
CA PRO A 476 -8.95 12.07 33.67
C PRO A 476 -9.42 11.19 32.51
N VAL A 477 -9.58 9.88 32.75
CA VAL A 477 -10.05 8.91 31.75
C VAL A 477 -11.53 9.08 31.46
N ARG A 478 -12.36 9.38 32.49
CA ARG A 478 -13.78 9.70 32.28
C ARG A 478 -13.95 10.96 31.43
N VAL A 479 -13.22 12.03 31.77
CA VAL A 479 -13.23 13.29 30.99
C VAL A 479 -12.78 13.06 29.55
N TYR A 480 -11.74 12.25 29.34
CA TYR A 480 -11.31 11.85 28.00
C TYR A 480 -12.43 11.12 27.24
N ARG A 481 -13.05 10.10 27.84
CA ARG A 481 -14.13 9.33 27.21
C ARG A 481 -15.34 10.19 26.87
N GLU A 482 -15.71 11.13 27.74
CA GLU A 482 -16.77 12.12 27.49
C GLU A 482 -16.44 13.00 26.27
N LYS A 483 -15.20 13.51 26.19
CA LYS A 483 -14.75 14.31 25.05
C LYS A 483 -14.76 13.52 23.74
N VAL A 484 -14.26 12.27 23.75
CA VAL A 484 -14.24 11.43 22.55
C VAL A 484 -15.66 11.05 22.12
N ALA A 485 -16.55 10.70 23.05
CA ALA A 485 -17.94 10.39 22.75
C ALA A 485 -18.70 11.58 22.12
N ALA A 486 -18.30 12.82 22.43
CA ALA A 486 -18.88 14.02 21.84
C ALA A 486 -18.45 14.26 20.37
N LEU A 487 -17.45 13.54 19.85
CA LEU A 487 -16.97 13.67 18.48
C LEU A 487 -17.80 12.86 17.46
N GLY A 488 -18.72 12.01 17.92
CA GLY A 488 -19.49 11.07 17.10
C GLY A 488 -18.80 9.72 16.95
#